data_AF-A0A497CCG5-F1
#
_entry.id   AF-A0A497CCG5-F1
#
_cell.length_a   1.000
_cell.length_b   1.000
_cell.length_c   1.000
_cell.angle_alpha   90.00
_cell.angle_beta   90.00
_cell.angle_gamma   90.00
#
_symmetry.space_group_name_H-M   'P 1'
#
loop_
_entity.id
_entity.type
_entity.pdbx_description
1 polymer ?
#
loop_
_entity_poly.entity_id
_entity_poly.type
_entity_poly.pdbx_seq_one_letter_code
_entity_poly.pdbx_strand_id
1 'polypeptide(L)'
;MFNETTKTQRMIMLAVAILGGIFLMAFAPTMAMKTLKISMDQAFTRLIPHDADFYPAIPILSATYSMWIIAFIFVGSMALMLSKKLYQGLKWARATALGLFAVPAVAGMTMIIPWFVLVLAEYPEKGVPPATVSGMPPAMPILFIGLIFYFAILFADKDTIKNKLLKAIPFTFLGIVSGMVFMNGQHGVRYFIHIPGNFITGANGLITASPDPVPFTSPLAHFITNLDHLDWQTFEFLSEEAIYSPQTLALLLGGFMLYISSALLIIAIPLMAMKKKAGWYIATSTALATAFVSVQGFFVRHSTEWLQGGMLSALLFVILIIPVFKNFFIEEGEW
;
A
#
# COMPACT_ATOMS: atom_id res chain seq x y z
N MET A 1 -4.42 10.25 25.67
CA MET A 1 -4.65 10.06 24.22
C MET A 1 -5.90 9.24 23.91
N PHE A 2 -6.27 8.29 24.77
CA PHE A 2 -7.69 7.96 24.94
C PHE A 2 -8.15 8.43 26.32
N ASN A 3 -9.13 9.33 26.32
CA ASN A 3 -9.83 9.68 27.55
C ASN A 3 -10.76 8.52 27.94
N GLU A 4 -11.37 8.63 29.11
CA GLU A 4 -12.38 7.66 29.51
C GLU A 4 -13.47 7.51 28.45
N THR A 5 -13.99 6.30 28.34
CA THR A 5 -15.05 5.96 27.40
C THR A 5 -16.35 5.72 28.17
N THR A 6 -17.48 6.16 27.63
CA THR A 6 -18.82 5.86 28.17
C THR A 6 -19.21 4.41 27.87
N LYS A 7 -20.22 3.88 28.58
CA LYS A 7 -20.80 2.57 28.28
C LYS A 7 -21.27 2.46 26.83
N THR A 8 -21.92 3.50 26.30
CA THR A 8 -22.36 3.56 24.90
C THR A 8 -21.18 3.50 23.93
N GLN A 9 -20.12 4.27 24.18
CA GLN A 9 -18.91 4.24 23.33
C GLN A 9 -18.24 2.86 23.34
N ARG A 10 -18.20 2.20 24.50
CA ARG A 10 -17.68 0.83 24.62
C ARG A 10 -18.54 -0.19 23.88
N MET A 11 -19.87 -0.03 23.90
CA MET A 11 -20.79 -0.85 23.10
C MET A 11 -20.59 -0.65 21.60
N ILE A 12 -20.37 0.58 21.15
CA ILE A 12 -20.06 0.86 19.74
C ILE A 12 -18.75 0.17 19.34
N MET A 13 -17.67 0.32 20.13
CA MET A 13 -16.40 -0.36 19.83
C MET A 13 -16.53 -1.89 19.86
N LEU A 14 -17.34 -2.44 20.77
CA LEU A 14 -17.66 -3.87 20.80
C LEU A 14 -18.35 -4.31 19.50
N ALA A 15 -19.37 -3.59 19.05
CA ALA A 15 -20.09 -3.88 17.82
C ALA A 15 -19.16 -3.77 16.59
N VAL A 16 -18.34 -2.73 16.53
CA VAL A 16 -17.32 -2.55 15.48
C VAL A 16 -16.36 -3.73 15.43
N ALA A 17 -15.86 -4.19 16.58
CA ALA A 17 -14.94 -5.31 16.64
C ALA A 17 -15.59 -6.63 16.18
N ILE A 18 -16.85 -6.88 16.57
CA ILE A 18 -17.60 -8.08 16.16
C ILE A 18 -17.94 -8.04 14.67
N LEU A 19 -18.61 -6.98 14.22
CA LEU A 19 -19.05 -6.84 12.83
C LEU A 19 -17.86 -6.74 11.88
N GLY A 20 -16.84 -5.97 12.25
CA GLY A 20 -15.61 -5.85 11.49
C GLY A 20 -14.80 -7.13 11.47
N GLY A 21 -14.73 -7.84 12.60
CA GLY A 21 -14.08 -9.15 12.68
C GLY A 21 -14.71 -10.16 11.72
N ILE A 22 -16.04 -10.29 11.76
CA ILE A 22 -16.79 -11.16 10.85
C ILE A 22 -16.63 -10.71 9.39
N PHE A 23 -16.74 -9.41 9.12
CA PHE A 23 -16.60 -8.87 7.77
C PHE A 23 -15.25 -9.23 7.13
N LEU A 24 -14.16 -9.02 7.86
CA LEU A 24 -12.81 -9.27 7.40
C LEU A 24 -12.50 -10.76 7.22
N MET A 25 -13.16 -11.64 7.98
CA MET A 25 -12.98 -13.08 7.84
C MET A 25 -13.84 -13.70 6.75
N ALA A 26 -15.10 -13.25 6.62
CA ALA A 26 -16.09 -13.92 5.78
C ALA A 26 -16.22 -13.30 4.37
N PHE A 27 -16.10 -11.98 4.25
CA PHE A 27 -16.45 -11.27 3.01
C PHE A 27 -15.24 -10.63 2.31
N ALA A 28 -14.37 -9.95 3.06
CA ALA A 28 -13.22 -9.24 2.51
C ALA A 28 -12.28 -10.13 1.66
N PRO A 29 -11.96 -11.39 2.04
CA PRO A 29 -11.11 -12.29 1.25
C PRO A 29 -11.67 -12.54 -0.15
N THR A 30 -12.97 -12.83 -0.23
CA THR A 30 -13.66 -13.11 -1.48
C THR A 30 -13.73 -11.86 -2.36
N MET A 31 -13.99 -10.70 -1.77
CA MET A 31 -14.00 -9.41 -2.48
C MET A 31 -12.63 -9.11 -3.09
N ALA A 32 -11.55 -9.22 -2.30
CA ALA A 32 -10.19 -9.01 -2.75
C ALA A 32 -9.78 -10.01 -3.85
N MET A 33 -10.11 -11.30 -3.69
CA MET A 33 -9.82 -12.33 -4.69
C MET A 33 -10.56 -12.10 -6.01
N LYS A 34 -11.82 -11.66 -5.97
CA LYS A 34 -12.56 -11.29 -7.18
C LYS A 34 -11.92 -10.11 -7.89
N THR A 35 -11.53 -9.05 -7.15
CA THR A 35 -10.79 -7.92 -7.72
C THR A 35 -9.49 -8.38 -8.37
N LEU A 36 -8.68 -9.19 -7.69
CA LEU A 36 -7.43 -9.72 -8.23
C LEU A 36 -7.67 -10.48 -9.54
N LYS A 37 -8.62 -11.43 -9.56
CA LYS A 37 -8.89 -12.25 -10.74
C LYS A 37 -9.28 -11.40 -11.95
N ILE A 38 -10.14 -10.41 -11.76
CA ILE A 38 -10.55 -9.52 -12.85
C ILE A 38 -9.36 -8.67 -13.32
N SER A 39 -8.57 -8.11 -12.40
CA SER A 39 -7.38 -7.34 -12.76
C SER A 39 -6.35 -8.18 -13.53
N MET A 40 -6.13 -9.44 -13.14
CA MET A 40 -5.23 -10.35 -13.85
C MET A 40 -5.77 -10.75 -15.22
N ASP A 41 -7.07 -11.06 -15.31
CA ASP A 41 -7.72 -11.37 -16.58
C ASP A 41 -7.58 -10.21 -17.59
N GLN A 42 -7.85 -8.98 -17.15
CA GLN A 42 -7.68 -7.79 -17.99
C GLN A 42 -6.21 -7.54 -18.35
N ALA A 43 -5.27 -7.77 -17.43
CA ALA A 43 -3.86 -7.67 -17.75
C ALA A 43 -3.43 -8.69 -18.82
N PHE A 44 -3.83 -9.96 -18.71
CA PHE A 44 -3.47 -11.00 -19.68
C PHE A 44 -4.13 -10.87 -21.04
N THR A 45 -5.41 -10.48 -21.08
CA THR A 45 -6.20 -10.49 -22.31
C THR A 45 -6.14 -9.16 -23.07
N ARG A 46 -5.90 -8.04 -22.37
CA ARG A 46 -6.01 -6.69 -22.93
C ARG A 46 -4.71 -5.91 -22.93
N LEU A 47 -3.86 -6.07 -21.91
CA LEU A 47 -2.67 -5.21 -21.74
C LEU A 47 -1.39 -5.88 -22.22
N ILE A 48 -1.06 -7.05 -21.68
CA ILE A 48 0.19 -7.77 -21.96
C ILE A 48 0.42 -8.05 -23.47
N PRO A 49 -0.62 -8.39 -24.28
CA PRO A 49 -0.42 -8.58 -25.72
C PRO A 49 0.06 -7.33 -26.48
N HIS A 50 -0.14 -6.15 -25.91
CA HIS A 50 0.21 -4.86 -26.50
C HIS A 50 1.41 -4.20 -25.81
N ASP A 51 1.64 -4.56 -24.54
CA ASP A 51 2.72 -4.01 -23.74
C ASP A 51 3.16 -5.00 -22.63
N ALA A 52 4.34 -5.59 -22.84
CA ALA A 52 4.93 -6.55 -21.91
C ALA A 52 5.26 -5.95 -20.54
N ASP A 53 5.35 -4.61 -20.40
CA ASP A 53 5.61 -3.92 -19.12
C ASP A 53 4.54 -4.19 -18.06
N PHE A 54 3.35 -4.66 -18.47
CA PHE A 54 2.29 -5.05 -17.55
C PHE A 54 2.47 -6.44 -16.94
N TYR A 55 3.33 -7.30 -17.49
CA TYR A 55 3.51 -8.65 -16.96
C TYR A 55 4.08 -8.65 -15.52
N PRO A 56 5.11 -7.87 -15.16
CA PRO A 56 5.63 -7.85 -13.78
C PRO A 56 4.57 -7.52 -12.71
N ALA A 57 3.46 -6.86 -13.07
CA ALA A 57 2.34 -6.65 -12.15
C ALA A 57 1.66 -7.96 -11.73
N ILE A 58 1.64 -9.00 -12.58
CA ILE A 58 0.96 -10.29 -12.30
C ILE A 58 1.49 -10.95 -11.01
N PRO A 59 2.79 -11.30 -10.89
CA PRO A 59 3.30 -11.93 -9.67
C PRO A 59 3.25 -10.98 -8.46
N ILE A 60 3.51 -9.69 -8.65
CA ILE A 60 3.51 -8.70 -7.54
C ILE A 60 2.11 -8.53 -6.96
N LEU A 61 1.10 -8.36 -7.81
CA LEU A 61 -0.29 -8.22 -7.36
C LEU A 61 -0.79 -9.52 -6.75
N SER A 62 -0.45 -10.67 -7.33
CA SER A 62 -0.78 -11.97 -6.75
C SER A 62 -0.24 -12.12 -5.33
N ALA A 63 1.04 -11.80 -5.10
CA ALA A 63 1.67 -11.88 -3.80
C ALA A 63 1.08 -10.85 -2.80
N THR A 64 0.97 -9.60 -3.22
CA THR A 64 0.51 -8.51 -2.34
C THR A 64 -0.98 -8.63 -1.98
N TYR A 65 -1.86 -9.02 -2.91
CA TYR A 65 -3.25 -9.33 -2.58
C TYR A 65 -3.35 -10.53 -1.64
N SER A 66 -2.57 -11.58 -1.88
CA SER A 66 -2.57 -12.75 -0.99
C SER A 66 -2.14 -12.38 0.43
N MET A 67 -1.10 -11.56 0.57
CA MET A 67 -0.65 -11.04 1.86
C MET A 67 -1.77 -10.28 2.58
N TRP A 68 -2.47 -9.38 1.88
CA TRP A 68 -3.59 -8.65 2.47
C TRP A 68 -4.78 -9.54 2.83
N ILE A 69 -5.13 -10.50 1.97
CA ILE A 69 -6.20 -11.47 2.23
C ILE A 69 -5.92 -12.26 3.51
N ILE A 70 -4.69 -12.75 3.66
CA ILE A 70 -4.24 -13.44 4.87
C ILE A 70 -4.31 -12.48 6.08
N ALA A 71 -3.85 -11.23 5.91
CA ALA A 71 -3.94 -10.23 6.95
C ALA A 71 -5.39 -9.96 7.39
N PHE A 72 -6.37 -9.97 6.49
CA PHE A 72 -7.78 -9.80 6.85
C PHE A 72 -8.28 -10.90 7.80
N ILE A 73 -7.87 -12.15 7.60
CA ILE A 73 -8.23 -13.25 8.49
C ILE A 73 -7.63 -13.05 9.89
N PHE A 74 -6.35 -12.70 9.97
CA PHE A 74 -5.68 -12.47 11.26
C PHE A 74 -6.22 -11.23 11.97
N VAL A 75 -6.42 -10.14 11.24
CA VAL A 75 -6.99 -8.90 11.79
C VAL A 75 -8.41 -9.13 12.27
N GLY A 76 -9.22 -9.84 11.48
CA GLY A 76 -10.60 -10.13 11.82
C GLY A 76 -10.72 -11.01 13.06
N SER A 77 -9.94 -12.11 13.12
CA SER A 77 -9.92 -12.99 14.30
C SER A 77 -9.43 -12.26 15.56
N MET A 78 -8.38 -11.45 15.44
CA MET A 78 -7.88 -10.65 16.57
C MET A 78 -8.91 -9.60 17.03
N ALA A 79 -9.63 -8.96 16.11
CA ALA A 79 -10.71 -8.03 16.46
C ALA A 79 -11.81 -8.73 17.29
N LEU A 80 -12.20 -9.95 16.92
CA LEU A 80 -13.13 -10.76 17.70
C LEU A 80 -12.59 -11.07 19.10
N MET A 81 -11.31 -11.43 19.23
CA MET A 81 -10.68 -11.68 20.53
C MET A 81 -10.65 -10.43 21.43
N LEU A 82 -10.48 -9.24 20.84
CA LEU A 82 -10.43 -7.97 21.56
C LEU A 82 -11.82 -7.44 21.96
N SER A 83 -12.91 -7.96 21.39
CA SER A 83 -14.29 -7.50 21.63
C SER A 83 -14.62 -7.29 23.12
N LYS A 84 -14.37 -8.30 23.96
CA LYS A 84 -14.59 -8.22 25.41
C LYS A 84 -13.70 -7.16 26.08
N LYS A 85 -12.45 -7.04 25.66
CA LYS A 85 -11.47 -6.08 26.21
C LYS A 85 -11.82 -4.64 25.85
N LEU A 86 -12.39 -4.42 24.65
CA LEU A 86 -12.95 -3.14 24.24
C LEU A 86 -14.18 -2.75 25.05
N TYR A 87 -15.07 -3.71 25.33
CA TYR A 87 -16.22 -3.48 26.20
C TYR A 87 -15.80 -3.12 27.64
N GLN A 88 -14.73 -3.72 28.14
CA GLN A 88 -14.12 -3.38 29.44
C GLN A 88 -13.48 -1.98 29.45
N GLY A 89 -13.30 -1.34 28.30
CA GLY A 89 -12.72 0.00 28.18
C GLY A 89 -11.20 0.04 28.30
N LEU A 90 -10.51 -1.07 28.06
CA LEU A 90 -9.05 -1.14 28.18
C LEU A 90 -8.38 -0.33 27.06
N LYS A 91 -7.53 0.63 27.45
CA LYS A 91 -6.89 1.57 26.51
C LYS A 91 -5.99 0.87 25.48
N TRP A 92 -5.23 -0.15 25.89
CA TRP A 92 -4.36 -0.92 24.99
C TRP A 92 -5.17 -1.70 23.95
N ALA A 93 -6.32 -2.25 24.33
CA ALA A 93 -7.19 -3.00 23.41
C ALA A 93 -7.78 -2.07 22.35
N ARG A 94 -8.16 -0.85 22.74
CA ARG A 94 -8.60 0.19 21.81
C ARG A 94 -7.50 0.62 20.85
N ALA A 95 -6.30 0.86 21.35
CA ALA A 95 -5.16 1.19 20.51
C ALA A 95 -4.85 0.07 19.50
N THR A 96 -4.86 -1.17 19.97
CA THR A 96 -4.66 -2.34 19.11
C THR A 96 -5.75 -2.43 18.04
N ALA A 97 -7.03 -2.30 18.42
CA ALA A 97 -8.14 -2.30 17.46
C ALA A 97 -8.03 -1.18 16.42
N LEU A 98 -7.54 0.01 16.81
CA LEU A 98 -7.28 1.10 15.87
C LEU A 98 -6.23 0.69 14.82
N GLY A 99 -5.11 0.10 15.24
CA GLY A 99 -4.10 -0.43 14.32
C GLY A 99 -4.64 -1.55 13.42
N LEU A 100 -5.42 -2.46 13.99
CA LEU A 100 -6.06 -3.55 13.25
C LEU A 100 -6.97 -3.04 12.13
N PHE A 101 -7.83 -2.06 12.40
CA PHE A 101 -8.72 -1.50 11.37
C PHE A 101 -8.02 -0.53 10.40
N ALA A 102 -6.78 -0.13 10.66
CA ALA A 102 -5.96 0.55 9.66
C ALA A 102 -5.57 -0.39 8.50
N VAL A 103 -5.38 -1.68 8.79
CA VAL A 103 -5.00 -2.69 7.77
C VAL A 103 -5.98 -2.75 6.61
N PRO A 104 -7.30 -2.99 6.79
CA PRO A 104 -8.24 -3.02 5.67
C PRO A 104 -8.40 -1.67 4.97
N ALA A 105 -8.21 -0.55 5.65
CA ALA A 105 -8.22 0.76 5.01
C ALA A 105 -7.03 0.93 4.05
N VAL A 106 -5.81 0.61 4.50
CA VAL A 106 -4.61 0.66 3.65
C VAL A 106 -4.72 -0.38 2.52
N ALA A 107 -5.04 -1.63 2.85
CA ALA A 107 -5.18 -2.70 1.87
C ALA A 107 -6.21 -2.36 0.80
N GLY A 108 -7.39 -1.85 1.19
CA GLY A 108 -8.44 -1.43 0.26
C GLY A 108 -7.93 -0.42 -0.75
N MET A 109 -7.22 0.63 -0.30
CA MET A 109 -6.59 1.61 -1.19
C MET A 109 -5.61 0.93 -2.16
N THR A 110 -4.75 0.05 -1.67
CA THR A 110 -3.76 -0.65 -2.51
C THR A 110 -4.36 -1.65 -3.50
N MET A 111 -5.61 -2.08 -3.27
CA MET A 111 -6.36 -2.95 -4.18
C MET A 111 -7.20 -2.18 -5.20
N ILE A 112 -7.45 -0.90 -4.96
CA ILE A 112 -8.25 -0.05 -5.86
C ILE A 112 -7.38 0.51 -6.99
N ILE A 113 -6.13 0.89 -6.71
CA ILE A 113 -5.27 1.47 -7.77
C ILE A 113 -5.02 0.48 -8.92
N PRO A 114 -4.68 -0.80 -8.68
CA PRO A 114 -4.55 -1.77 -9.76
C PRO A 114 -5.82 -1.94 -10.59
N TRP A 115 -7.00 -1.69 -10.02
CA TRP A 115 -8.24 -1.66 -10.79
C TRP A 115 -8.27 -0.50 -11.78
N PHE A 116 -7.94 0.71 -11.32
CA PHE A 116 -7.88 1.87 -12.22
C PHE A 116 -6.85 1.69 -13.33
N VAL A 117 -5.68 1.11 -13.01
CA VAL A 117 -4.58 0.96 -13.97
C VAL A 117 -4.79 -0.21 -14.92
N LEU A 118 -5.27 -1.37 -14.43
CA LEU A 118 -5.34 -2.59 -15.25
C LEU A 118 -6.70 -2.80 -15.92
N VAL A 119 -7.77 -2.36 -15.24
CA VAL A 119 -9.14 -2.62 -15.68
C VAL A 119 -9.71 -1.44 -16.43
N LEU A 120 -9.59 -0.22 -15.87
CA LEU A 120 -10.29 0.95 -16.40
C LEU A 120 -9.44 1.85 -17.30
N ALA A 121 -8.11 1.86 -17.15
CA ALA A 121 -7.26 2.72 -17.95
C ALA A 121 -7.35 2.36 -19.44
N GLU A 122 -7.27 3.41 -20.26
CA GLU A 122 -7.22 3.33 -21.71
C GLU A 122 -5.82 3.71 -22.18
N TYR A 123 -5.28 2.92 -23.12
CA TYR A 123 -3.97 3.13 -23.72
C TYR A 123 -4.08 3.09 -25.25
N PRO A 124 -4.87 4.00 -25.86
CA PRO A 124 -5.12 3.99 -27.31
C PRO A 124 -3.82 4.14 -28.12
N GLU A 125 -2.81 4.83 -27.58
CA GLU A 125 -1.49 4.99 -28.18
C GLU A 125 -0.71 3.69 -28.32
N LYS A 126 -1.03 2.68 -27.51
CA LYS A 126 -0.44 1.33 -27.55
C LYS A 126 -1.32 0.33 -28.32
N GLY A 127 -2.43 0.80 -28.92
CA GLY A 127 -3.39 -0.06 -29.61
C GLY A 127 -4.18 -0.99 -28.68
N VAL A 128 -4.20 -0.69 -27.37
CA VAL A 128 -4.92 -1.48 -26.36
C VAL A 128 -6.44 -1.31 -26.56
N PRO A 129 -7.21 -2.41 -26.65
CA PRO A 129 -8.67 -2.32 -26.73
C PRO A 129 -9.31 -1.60 -25.53
N PRO A 130 -10.48 -0.96 -25.72
CA PRO A 130 -11.21 -0.34 -24.62
C PRO A 130 -11.51 -1.32 -23.47
N ALA A 131 -11.69 -0.79 -22.26
CA ALA A 131 -12.01 -1.59 -21.09
C ALA A 131 -13.34 -2.35 -21.30
N THR A 132 -13.33 -3.67 -21.06
CA THR A 132 -14.54 -4.51 -21.17
C THR A 132 -15.32 -4.61 -19.85
N VAL A 133 -14.73 -4.12 -18.76
CA VAL A 133 -15.30 -4.13 -17.41
C VAL A 133 -15.42 -2.68 -16.95
N SER A 134 -16.57 -2.34 -16.35
CA SER A 134 -16.85 -1.00 -15.83
C SER A 134 -17.16 -1.02 -14.33
N GLY A 135 -17.20 0.17 -13.72
CA GLY A 135 -17.58 0.35 -12.32
C GLY A 135 -16.43 0.18 -11.34
N MET A 136 -16.80 0.05 -10.06
CA MET A 136 -15.85 0.00 -8.94
C MET A 136 -15.39 -1.43 -8.65
N PRO A 137 -14.15 -1.61 -8.13
CA PRO A 137 -13.65 -2.94 -7.80
C PRO A 137 -14.50 -3.58 -6.69
N PRO A 138 -14.71 -4.90 -6.72
CA PRO A 138 -15.33 -5.64 -5.61
C PRO A 138 -14.67 -5.41 -4.24
N ALA A 139 -13.38 -5.07 -4.19
CA ALA A 139 -12.63 -4.73 -2.98
C ALA A 139 -12.92 -3.33 -2.42
N MET A 140 -13.62 -2.46 -3.15
CA MET A 140 -13.93 -1.08 -2.72
C MET A 140 -14.61 -1.00 -1.34
N PRO A 141 -15.57 -1.87 -0.97
CA PRO A 141 -16.17 -1.86 0.36
C PRO A 141 -15.17 -2.11 1.49
N ILE A 142 -14.06 -2.82 1.24
CA ILE A 142 -13.02 -3.09 2.26
C ILE A 142 -12.41 -1.77 2.74
N LEU A 143 -12.13 -0.84 1.83
CA LEU A 143 -11.62 0.49 2.15
C LEU A 143 -12.62 1.26 3.03
N PHE A 144 -13.85 1.43 2.55
CA PHE A 144 -14.82 2.29 3.21
C PHE A 144 -15.28 1.74 4.56
N ILE A 145 -15.56 0.43 4.63
CA ILE A 145 -15.93 -0.23 5.88
C ILE A 145 -14.76 -0.20 6.86
N GLY A 146 -13.53 -0.45 6.38
CA GLY A 146 -12.31 -0.32 7.18
C GLY A 146 -12.15 1.07 7.78
N LEU A 147 -12.33 2.13 6.97
CA LEU A 147 -12.27 3.53 7.43
C LEU A 147 -13.38 3.86 8.44
N ILE A 148 -14.61 3.41 8.21
CA ILE A 148 -15.72 3.60 9.15
C ILE A 148 -15.37 2.99 10.52
N PHE A 149 -14.87 1.76 10.54
CA PHE A 149 -14.47 1.11 11.78
C PHE A 149 -13.26 1.79 12.42
N TYR A 150 -12.24 2.14 11.64
CA TYR A 150 -11.06 2.86 12.10
C TYR A 150 -11.43 4.17 12.81
N PHE A 151 -12.23 5.02 12.17
CA PHE A 151 -12.64 6.30 12.74
C PHE A 151 -13.64 6.15 13.89
N ALA A 152 -14.51 5.13 13.86
CA ALA A 152 -15.36 4.81 15.00
C ALA A 152 -14.52 4.50 16.25
N ILE A 153 -13.45 3.72 16.12
CA ILE A 153 -12.50 3.45 17.22
C ILE A 153 -11.71 4.72 17.59
N LEU A 154 -11.22 5.48 16.62
CA LEU A 154 -10.41 6.68 16.87
C LEU A 154 -11.17 7.71 17.70
N PHE A 155 -12.46 7.90 17.41
CA PHE A 155 -13.28 8.93 18.05
C PHE A 155 -14.11 8.44 19.25
N ALA A 156 -13.97 7.18 19.65
CA ALA A 156 -14.65 6.58 20.79
C ALA A 156 -14.09 6.97 22.18
N ASP A 157 -13.82 8.26 22.44
CA ASP A 157 -13.56 8.81 23.78
C ASP A 157 -14.45 10.02 24.11
N LYS A 158 -14.42 10.44 25.38
CA LYS A 158 -14.99 11.69 25.89
C LYS A 158 -14.13 12.93 25.59
N ASP A 159 -13.27 12.91 24.56
CA ASP A 159 -12.48 14.08 24.21
C ASP A 159 -13.33 15.17 23.53
N THR A 160 -12.83 16.41 23.54
CA THR A 160 -13.50 17.53 22.86
C THR A 160 -13.50 17.34 21.35
N ILE A 161 -14.49 17.94 20.65
CA ILE A 161 -14.57 17.88 19.18
C ILE A 161 -13.28 18.42 18.55
N LYS A 162 -12.76 19.53 19.08
CA LYS A 162 -11.47 20.11 18.66
C LYS A 162 -10.34 19.09 18.72
N ASN A 163 -10.17 18.40 19.85
CA ASN A 163 -9.11 17.41 19.99
C ASN A 163 -9.31 16.19 19.10
N LYS A 164 -10.57 15.77 18.85
CA LYS A 164 -10.86 14.69 17.91
C LYS A 164 -10.46 15.06 16.48
N LEU A 165 -10.77 16.27 16.03
CA LEU A 165 -10.35 16.77 14.72
C LEU A 165 -8.81 16.88 14.62
N LEU A 166 -8.15 17.34 15.68
CA LEU A 166 -6.68 17.40 15.73
C LEU A 166 -6.04 16.01 15.69
N LYS A 167 -6.63 14.99 16.33
CA LYS A 167 -6.17 13.59 16.20
C LYS A 167 -6.41 13.05 14.79
N ALA A 168 -7.52 13.42 14.16
CA ALA A 168 -7.89 12.89 12.84
C ALA A 168 -6.81 13.14 11.80
N ILE A 169 -6.18 14.33 11.81
CA ILE A 169 -5.18 14.74 10.81
C ILE A 169 -4.00 13.74 10.74
N PRO A 170 -3.16 13.60 11.78
CA PRO A 170 -2.00 12.71 11.73
C PRO A 170 -2.39 11.24 11.52
N PHE A 171 -3.49 10.77 12.14
CA PHE A 171 -3.94 9.39 11.98
C PHE A 171 -4.49 9.07 10.59
N THR A 172 -5.01 10.08 9.87
CA THR A 172 -5.42 9.94 8.47
C THR A 172 -4.20 9.94 7.58
N PHE A 173 -3.25 10.85 7.80
CA PHE A 173 -2.02 10.92 7.01
C PHE A 173 -1.14 9.67 7.16
N LEU A 174 -1.09 9.04 8.34
CA LEU A 174 -0.43 7.74 8.50
C LEU A 174 -0.99 6.69 7.53
N GLY A 175 -2.32 6.62 7.38
CA GLY A 175 -2.99 5.71 6.45
C GLY A 175 -2.78 6.09 4.99
N ILE A 176 -2.93 7.38 4.63
CA ILE A 176 -2.71 7.88 3.27
C ILE A 176 -1.29 7.58 2.80
N VAL A 177 -0.29 7.94 3.61
CA VAL A 177 1.12 7.73 3.26
C VAL A 177 1.41 6.23 3.22
N SER A 178 0.91 5.43 4.17
CA SER A 178 1.09 3.98 4.16
C SER A 178 0.55 3.32 2.89
N GLY A 179 -0.63 3.72 2.41
CA GLY A 179 -1.20 3.24 1.14
C GLY A 179 -0.41 3.72 -0.08
N MET A 180 -0.06 5.01 -0.12
CA MET A 180 0.69 5.60 -1.24
C MET A 180 2.07 4.98 -1.40
N VAL A 181 2.84 4.83 -0.32
CA VAL A 181 4.20 4.26 -0.40
C VAL A 181 4.15 2.77 -0.70
N PHE A 182 3.14 2.04 -0.24
CA PHE A 182 2.96 0.63 -0.64
C PHE A 182 2.77 0.49 -2.15
N MET A 183 1.98 1.38 -2.74
CA MET A 183 1.74 1.42 -4.18
C MET A 183 3.01 1.77 -4.95
N ASN A 184 3.76 2.79 -4.51
CA ASN A 184 5.07 3.08 -5.07
C ASN A 184 6.03 1.88 -4.93
N GLY A 185 5.94 1.15 -3.82
CA GLY A 185 6.65 -0.11 -3.60
C GLY A 185 6.33 -1.17 -4.67
N GLN A 186 5.07 -1.34 -5.03
CA GLN A 186 4.66 -2.22 -6.15
C GLN A 186 5.30 -1.78 -7.47
N HIS A 187 5.33 -0.48 -7.76
CA HIS A 187 6.02 0.02 -8.95
C HIS A 187 7.53 -0.17 -8.84
N GLY A 188 8.14 0.04 -7.68
CA GLY A 188 9.55 -0.21 -7.37
C GLY A 188 9.98 -1.64 -7.69
N VAL A 189 9.27 -2.61 -7.14
CA VAL A 189 9.63 -4.04 -7.21
C VAL A 189 9.50 -4.63 -8.62
N ARG A 190 8.65 -4.08 -9.49
CA ARG A 190 8.50 -4.53 -10.89
C ARG A 190 9.83 -4.63 -11.65
N TYR A 191 10.81 -3.83 -11.25
CA TYR A 191 12.09 -3.71 -11.94
C TYR A 191 13.15 -4.69 -11.46
N PHE A 192 12.91 -5.36 -10.34
CA PHE A 192 13.67 -6.54 -9.95
C PHE A 192 13.10 -7.83 -10.55
N ILE A 193 11.94 -7.74 -11.20
CA ILE A 193 11.33 -8.82 -11.94
C ILE A 193 11.63 -8.57 -13.41
N HIS A 194 12.84 -8.95 -13.80
CA HIS A 194 13.26 -8.93 -15.20
C HIS A 194 12.54 -10.01 -15.99
N ILE A 195 12.10 -9.68 -17.20
CA ILE A 195 11.70 -10.68 -18.18
C ILE A 195 12.31 -10.33 -19.54
N PRO A 196 13.16 -11.22 -20.09
CA PRO A 196 13.59 -11.13 -21.46
C PRO A 196 12.43 -11.34 -22.45
N GLY A 197 12.31 -10.47 -23.44
CA GLY A 197 11.63 -10.75 -24.71
C GLY A 197 10.15 -10.38 -24.81
N ASN A 198 9.68 -10.29 -26.07
CA ASN A 198 8.24 -10.23 -26.37
C ASN A 198 7.58 -11.55 -25.97
N PHE A 199 6.30 -11.51 -25.65
CA PHE A 199 5.48 -12.69 -25.41
C PHE A 199 4.64 -12.96 -26.66
N ILE A 200 4.88 -14.08 -27.35
CA ILE A 200 4.01 -14.56 -28.43
C ILE A 200 3.08 -15.65 -27.91
N THR A 201 1.82 -15.57 -28.29
CA THR A 201 0.87 -16.67 -28.08
C THR A 201 1.15 -17.72 -29.14
N GLY A 202 1.71 -18.87 -28.74
CA GLY A 202 1.95 -19.99 -29.63
C GLY A 202 0.63 -20.56 -30.18
N ALA A 203 0.71 -21.41 -31.20
CA ALA A 203 -0.46 -22.06 -31.81
C ALA A 203 -1.30 -22.91 -30.83
N ASN A 204 -0.75 -23.22 -29.66
CA ASN A 204 -1.39 -23.92 -28.54
C ASN A 204 -2.05 -22.97 -27.51
N GLY A 205 -2.04 -21.65 -27.76
CA GLY A 205 -2.57 -20.65 -26.83
C GLY A 205 -1.65 -20.33 -25.65
N LEU A 206 -0.44 -20.90 -25.58
CA LEU A 206 0.51 -20.61 -24.51
C LEU A 206 1.37 -19.39 -24.84
N ILE A 207 1.56 -18.53 -23.85
CA ILE A 207 2.50 -17.42 -23.94
C ILE A 207 3.93 -17.98 -23.89
N THR A 208 4.70 -17.74 -24.94
CA THR A 208 6.11 -18.14 -25.08
C THR A 208 6.97 -16.93 -25.43
N ALA A 209 8.25 -16.94 -25.08
CA ALA A 209 9.16 -15.87 -25.47
C ALA A 209 9.27 -15.79 -27.01
N SER A 210 9.19 -14.58 -27.55
CA SER A 210 9.34 -14.29 -28.97
C SER A 210 10.75 -14.66 -29.40
N PRO A 211 10.91 -15.45 -30.48
CA PRO A 211 12.22 -15.75 -31.03
C PRO A 211 12.90 -14.50 -31.61
N ASP A 212 12.12 -13.48 -31.98
CA ASP A 212 12.58 -12.18 -32.46
C ASP A 212 11.97 -11.07 -31.58
N PRO A 213 12.66 -10.60 -30.52
CA PRO A 213 12.13 -9.57 -29.64
C PRO A 213 12.14 -8.20 -30.35
N VAL A 214 11.00 -7.48 -30.33
CA VAL A 214 10.98 -6.06 -30.71
C VAL A 214 11.56 -5.27 -29.52
N PRO A 215 12.45 -4.29 -29.74
CA PRO A 215 13.01 -3.48 -28.65
C PRO A 215 11.89 -2.79 -27.85
N PHE A 216 11.91 -2.90 -26.51
CA PHE A 216 11.11 -2.06 -25.61
C PHE A 216 11.19 -0.60 -26.08
N THR A 217 10.05 0.06 -26.11
CA THR A 217 9.94 1.44 -26.58
C THR A 217 10.29 2.46 -25.48
N SER A 218 10.83 2.03 -24.34
CA SER A 218 11.20 2.89 -23.23
C SER A 218 12.73 3.06 -23.15
N PRO A 219 13.28 4.25 -23.44
CA PRO A 219 14.70 4.55 -23.24
C PRO A 219 15.19 4.31 -21.80
N LEU A 220 14.27 4.28 -20.84
CA LEU A 220 14.54 4.03 -19.43
C LEU A 220 14.74 2.54 -19.11
N ALA A 221 14.34 1.59 -19.96
CA ALA A 221 14.56 0.16 -19.69
C ALA A 221 16.06 -0.20 -19.54
N HIS A 222 16.96 0.61 -20.15
CA HIS A 222 18.43 0.50 -20.08
C HIS A 222 19.03 0.62 -18.68
N PHE A 223 18.35 1.29 -17.74
CA PHE A 223 18.95 1.66 -16.45
C PHE A 223 18.30 0.96 -15.24
N ILE A 224 17.41 0.00 -15.49
CA ILE A 224 16.37 -0.38 -14.54
C ILE A 224 16.12 -1.90 -14.52
N THR A 225 17.12 -2.70 -14.86
CA THR A 225 17.16 -4.12 -14.49
C THR A 225 18.33 -4.29 -13.52
N ASN A 226 18.28 -5.26 -12.61
CA ASN A 226 19.43 -5.61 -11.78
C ASN A 226 20.58 -6.29 -12.57
N LEU A 227 20.50 -6.25 -13.90
CA LEU A 227 21.43 -6.83 -14.86
C LEU A 227 22.07 -5.69 -15.66
N ASP A 228 22.60 -4.68 -14.98
CA ASP A 228 23.27 -3.49 -15.55
C ASP A 228 24.49 -3.82 -16.44
N HIS A 229 24.85 -5.11 -16.56
CA HIS A 229 25.92 -5.64 -17.39
C HIS A 229 25.41 -6.32 -18.68
N LEU A 230 24.10 -6.35 -18.91
CA LEU A 230 23.45 -6.89 -20.11
C LEU A 230 22.68 -5.78 -20.82
N ASP A 231 22.84 -5.68 -22.13
CA ASP A 231 22.01 -4.85 -22.98
C ASP A 231 20.60 -5.46 -22.99
N TRP A 232 19.57 -4.71 -22.63
CA TRP A 232 18.22 -5.29 -22.55
C TRP A 232 17.56 -5.47 -23.92
N GLN A 233 18.07 -4.83 -24.99
CA GLN A 233 17.60 -5.03 -26.36
C GLN A 233 18.19 -6.29 -26.97
N THR A 234 19.51 -6.48 -26.80
CA THR A 234 20.26 -7.56 -27.47
C THR A 234 20.60 -8.74 -26.57
N PHE A 235 20.48 -8.57 -25.24
CA PHE A 235 20.97 -9.52 -24.23
C PHE A 235 22.46 -9.83 -24.32
N GLU A 236 23.21 -8.96 -25.01
CA GLU A 236 24.67 -9.05 -25.05
C GLU A 236 25.27 -8.43 -23.79
N PHE A 237 26.42 -8.94 -23.38
CA PHE A 237 27.15 -8.38 -22.26
C PHE A 237 27.68 -6.99 -22.62
N LEU A 238 27.17 -5.96 -21.96
CA LEU A 238 27.77 -4.61 -21.95
C LEU A 238 29.05 -4.59 -21.13
N SER A 239 29.19 -5.53 -20.20
CA SER A 239 30.36 -5.70 -19.34
C SER A 239 30.46 -7.17 -18.90
N GLU A 240 31.68 -7.69 -18.82
CA GLU A 240 31.95 -9.04 -18.29
C GLU A 240 31.72 -9.10 -16.77
N GLU A 241 31.77 -7.95 -16.10
CA GLU A 241 31.54 -7.83 -14.66
C GLU A 241 30.18 -7.18 -14.35
N ALA A 242 29.57 -7.57 -13.22
CA ALA A 242 28.36 -6.94 -12.73
C ALA A 242 28.64 -5.47 -12.34
N ILE A 243 28.10 -4.53 -13.12
CA ILE A 243 28.23 -3.10 -12.85
C ILE A 243 27.18 -2.70 -11.80
N TYR A 244 27.59 -1.95 -10.78
CA TYR A 244 26.66 -1.34 -9.84
C TYR A 244 26.13 -0.01 -10.39
N SER A 245 24.82 0.06 -10.61
CA SER A 245 24.11 1.31 -10.90
C SER A 245 23.57 1.95 -9.61
N PRO A 246 23.87 3.23 -9.32
CA PRO A 246 23.22 3.97 -8.22
C PRO A 246 21.68 3.98 -8.31
N GLN A 247 21.13 3.84 -9.51
CA GLN A 247 19.70 3.71 -9.78
C GLN A 247 19.17 2.40 -9.19
N THR A 248 19.93 1.30 -9.23
CA THR A 248 19.54 0.00 -8.64
C THR A 248 19.28 0.11 -7.14
N LEU A 249 20.09 0.90 -6.41
CA LEU A 249 19.82 1.20 -5.00
C LEU A 249 18.55 2.05 -4.82
N ALA A 250 18.35 3.07 -5.65
CA ALA A 250 17.14 3.89 -5.60
C ALA A 250 15.87 3.05 -5.82
N LEU A 251 15.94 2.05 -6.70
CA LEU A 251 14.85 1.11 -6.97
C LEU A 251 14.64 0.12 -5.83
N LEU A 252 15.71 -0.38 -5.21
CA LEU A 252 15.63 -1.28 -4.07
C LEU A 252 14.92 -0.59 -2.91
N LEU A 253 15.36 0.65 -2.63
CA LEU A 253 14.76 1.50 -1.62
C LEU A 253 13.32 1.87 -1.99
N GLY A 254 13.10 2.25 -3.25
CA GLY A 254 11.78 2.56 -3.79
C GLY A 254 10.81 1.38 -3.86
N GLY A 255 11.31 0.15 -3.86
CA GLY A 255 10.51 -1.07 -3.86
C GLY A 255 10.29 -1.60 -2.45
N PHE A 256 11.22 -2.44 -2.01
CA PHE A 256 11.06 -3.22 -0.77
C PHE A 256 11.06 -2.35 0.49
N MET A 257 11.87 -1.29 0.54
CA MET A 257 11.88 -0.41 1.72
C MET A 257 10.58 0.40 1.83
N LEU A 258 9.90 0.73 0.72
CA LEU A 258 8.56 1.34 0.78
C LEU A 258 7.48 0.35 1.28
N TYR A 259 7.58 -0.95 1.00
CA TYR A 259 6.71 -1.95 1.63
C TYR A 259 6.91 -2.02 3.14
N ILE A 260 8.16 -2.08 3.58
CA ILE A 260 8.50 -2.07 5.01
C ILE A 260 7.96 -0.79 5.66
N SER A 261 8.14 0.36 4.99
CA SER A 261 7.66 1.65 5.46
C SER A 261 6.13 1.68 5.61
N SER A 262 5.39 1.13 4.66
CA SER A 262 3.93 0.99 4.77
C SER A 262 3.52 0.22 6.02
N ALA A 263 4.17 -0.92 6.29
CA ALA A 263 3.92 -1.74 7.47
C ALA A 263 4.31 -1.02 8.78
N LEU A 264 5.46 -0.33 8.80
CA LEU A 264 5.91 0.44 9.95
C LEU A 264 4.94 1.58 10.30
N LEU A 265 4.37 2.25 9.31
CA LEU A 265 3.35 3.28 9.53
C LEU A 265 2.07 2.69 10.14
N ILE A 266 1.63 1.51 9.72
CA ILE A 266 0.50 0.79 10.34
C ILE A 266 0.82 0.42 11.79
N ILE A 267 2.02 -0.10 12.06
CA ILE A 267 2.49 -0.48 13.40
C ILE A 267 2.63 0.73 14.32
N ALA A 268 2.98 1.90 13.77
CA ALA A 268 3.09 3.13 14.55
C ALA A 268 1.74 3.58 15.13
N ILE A 269 0.61 3.34 14.44
CA ILE A 269 -0.73 3.75 14.87
C ILE A 269 -1.06 3.31 16.30
N PRO A 270 -1.06 2.00 16.66
CA PRO A 270 -1.38 1.56 18.02
C PRO A 270 -0.36 2.07 19.04
N LEU A 271 0.93 2.15 18.68
CA LEU A 271 1.98 2.64 19.58
C LEU A 271 1.81 4.12 19.91
N MET A 272 1.56 4.93 18.87
CA MET A 272 1.26 6.34 19.01
C MET A 272 -0.02 6.54 19.83
N ALA A 273 -1.09 5.77 19.56
CA ALA A 273 -2.34 5.81 20.33
C ALA A 273 -2.16 5.53 21.84
N MET A 274 -1.13 4.74 22.19
CA MET A 274 -0.73 4.46 23.57
C MET A 274 0.29 5.46 24.14
N LYS A 275 0.61 6.53 23.42
CA LYS A 275 1.69 7.49 23.74
C LYS A 275 3.07 6.85 23.94
N LYS A 276 3.38 5.79 23.19
CA LYS A 276 4.71 5.18 23.23
C LYS A 276 5.65 5.96 22.31
N LYS A 277 6.77 6.45 22.84
CA LYS A 277 7.82 7.17 22.08
C LYS A 277 8.23 6.42 20.82
N ALA A 278 8.35 5.09 20.92
CA ALA A 278 8.66 4.21 19.79
C ALA A 278 7.71 4.43 18.61
N GLY A 279 6.40 4.60 18.84
CA GLY A 279 5.44 4.86 17.76
C GLY A 279 5.72 6.16 17.02
N TRP A 280 6.01 7.24 17.75
CA TRP A 280 6.34 8.53 17.14
C TRP A 280 7.67 8.48 16.38
N TYR A 281 8.71 7.84 16.95
CA TYR A 281 9.99 7.68 16.27
C TYR A 281 9.86 6.83 15.00
N ILE A 282 9.11 5.73 15.05
CA ILE A 282 8.83 4.90 13.87
C ILE A 282 8.12 5.73 12.81
N ALA A 283 7.03 6.41 13.15
CA ALA A 283 6.27 7.21 12.18
C ALA A 283 7.10 8.34 11.57
N THR A 284 7.83 9.08 12.40
CA THR A 284 8.59 10.27 11.97
C THR A 284 9.80 9.88 11.12
N SER A 285 10.57 8.88 11.55
CA SER A 285 11.71 8.37 10.76
C SER A 285 11.26 7.74 9.46
N THR A 286 10.16 6.97 9.48
CA THR A 286 9.60 6.36 8.27
C THR A 286 9.12 7.43 7.30
N ALA A 287 8.37 8.44 7.76
CA ALA A 287 7.89 9.53 6.91
C ALA A 287 9.05 10.33 6.28
N LEU A 288 10.12 10.60 7.02
CA LEU A 288 11.32 11.25 6.47
C LEU A 288 12.03 10.37 5.43
N ALA A 289 12.21 9.09 5.75
CA ALA A 289 12.89 8.15 4.87
C ALA A 289 12.11 7.92 3.57
N THR A 290 10.78 7.76 3.64
CA THR A 290 9.94 7.63 2.43
C THR A 290 9.85 8.91 1.64
N ALA A 291 9.91 10.09 2.29
CA ALA A 291 9.99 11.36 1.58
C ALA A 291 11.26 11.43 0.72
N PHE A 292 12.41 11.12 1.31
CA PHE A 292 13.69 11.10 0.62
C PHE A 292 13.71 10.09 -0.53
N VAL A 293 13.35 8.85 -0.26
CA VAL A 293 13.38 7.76 -1.26
C VAL A 293 12.37 7.99 -2.37
N SER A 294 11.19 8.54 -2.08
CA SER A 294 10.20 8.80 -3.12
C SER A 294 10.60 9.98 -4.01
N VAL A 295 11.25 11.01 -3.47
CA VAL A 295 11.81 12.12 -4.27
C VAL A 295 12.98 11.63 -5.14
N GLN A 296 13.87 10.79 -4.60
CA GLN A 296 14.91 10.13 -5.40
C GLN A 296 14.28 9.30 -6.53
N GLY A 297 13.24 8.52 -6.21
CA GLY A 297 12.47 7.77 -7.18
C GLY A 297 11.86 8.67 -8.25
N PHE A 298 11.34 9.86 -7.92
CA PHE A 298 10.85 10.81 -8.93
C PHE A 298 11.93 11.17 -9.96
N PHE A 299 13.15 11.48 -9.52
CA PHE A 299 14.24 11.82 -10.44
C PHE A 299 14.70 10.63 -11.29
N VAL A 300 14.79 9.43 -10.70
CA VAL A 300 15.19 8.21 -11.42
C VAL A 300 14.11 7.74 -12.39
N ARG A 301 12.83 7.95 -12.04
CA ARG A 301 11.67 7.42 -12.78
C ARG A 301 11.03 8.40 -13.73
N HIS A 302 11.26 9.69 -13.52
CA HIS A 302 10.47 10.76 -14.13
C HIS A 302 8.95 10.55 -13.95
N SER A 303 8.52 10.01 -12.80
CA SER A 303 7.11 9.67 -12.53
C SER A 303 6.51 10.54 -11.42
N THR A 304 5.44 11.26 -11.75
CA THR A 304 4.74 12.17 -10.84
C THR A 304 4.13 11.48 -9.62
N GLU A 305 3.81 10.18 -9.71
CA GLU A 305 3.33 9.37 -8.59
C GLU A 305 4.39 9.27 -7.47
N TRP A 306 5.66 9.19 -7.84
CA TRP A 306 6.77 9.17 -6.89
C TRP A 306 6.94 10.53 -6.20
N LEU A 307 6.77 11.62 -6.96
CA LEU A 307 6.77 12.96 -6.38
C LEU A 307 5.61 13.14 -5.40
N GLN A 308 4.41 12.67 -5.74
CA GLN A 308 3.25 12.68 -4.84
C GLN A 308 3.53 11.90 -3.56
N GLY A 309 4.09 10.69 -3.66
CA GLY A 309 4.52 9.91 -2.50
C GLY A 309 5.55 10.65 -1.62
N GLY A 310 6.49 11.35 -2.25
CA GLY A 310 7.50 12.16 -1.57
C GLY A 310 6.90 13.35 -0.83
N MET A 311 6.04 14.12 -1.50
CA MET A 311 5.36 15.28 -0.92
C MET A 311 4.43 14.89 0.23
N LEU A 312 3.63 13.83 0.06
CA LEU A 312 2.73 13.35 1.12
C LEU A 312 3.51 12.86 2.34
N SER A 313 4.63 12.17 2.12
CA SER A 313 5.54 11.72 3.19
C SER A 313 6.19 12.90 3.92
N ALA A 314 6.65 13.91 3.18
CA ALA A 314 7.22 15.13 3.75
C ALA A 314 6.17 15.91 4.57
N LEU A 315 4.93 15.99 4.06
CA LEU A 315 3.82 16.62 4.78
C LEU A 315 3.49 15.86 6.08
N LEU A 316 3.45 14.52 6.06
CA LEU A 316 3.30 13.72 7.27
C LEU A 316 4.45 13.97 8.26
N PHE A 317 5.70 14.03 7.79
CA PHE A 317 6.84 14.36 8.65
C PHE A 317 6.65 15.72 9.35
N VAL A 318 6.28 16.76 8.59
CA VAL A 318 5.98 18.09 9.14
C VAL A 318 4.84 18.04 10.16
N ILE A 319 3.75 17.34 9.86
CA ILE A 319 2.63 17.14 10.79
C ILE A 319 3.11 16.51 12.10
N LEU A 320 3.98 15.51 12.05
CA LEU A 320 4.44 14.78 13.25
C LEU A 320 5.39 15.58 14.14
N ILE A 321 6.10 16.58 13.60
CA ILE A 321 7.03 17.42 14.37
C ILE A 321 6.38 18.70 14.91
N ILE A 322 5.24 19.14 14.34
CA ILE A 322 4.52 20.31 14.83
C ILE A 322 4.04 20.05 16.27
N PRO A 323 4.35 20.94 17.25
CA PRO A 323 4.04 20.73 18.67
C PRO A 323 2.57 20.43 18.95
N VAL A 324 1.66 21.09 18.21
CA VAL A 324 0.20 20.87 18.32
C VAL A 324 -0.16 19.39 18.15
N PHE A 325 0.50 18.68 17.23
CA PHE A 325 0.28 17.25 17.01
C PHE A 325 1.16 16.38 17.91
N LYS A 326 2.44 16.75 18.09
CA LYS A 326 3.41 16.01 18.89
C LYS A 326 2.93 15.74 20.33
N ASN A 327 2.26 16.71 20.96
CA ASN A 327 1.72 16.59 22.32
C ASN A 327 0.61 15.53 22.46
N PHE A 328 0.00 15.11 21.35
CA PHE A 328 -0.92 13.97 21.35
C PHE A 328 -0.18 12.64 21.50
N PHE A 329 1.06 12.52 21.04
CA PHE A 329 1.79 11.23 20.91
C PHE A 329 2.85 11.00 21.97
N ILE A 330 3.38 12.07 22.56
CA ILE A 330 4.41 12.03 23.59
C ILE A 330 3.86 12.75 24.84
N GLU A 331 4.39 12.43 26.03
CA GLU A 331 4.06 13.15 27.25
C GLU A 331 4.84 14.47 27.33
N GLU A 332 4.29 15.47 28.02
CA GLU A 332 4.98 16.75 28.16
C GLU A 332 6.26 16.60 29.00
N GLY A 333 7.36 17.19 28.55
CA GLY A 333 8.68 17.09 29.20
C GLY A 333 9.50 15.86 28.81
N GLU A 334 9.00 15.02 27.91
CA GLU A 334 9.68 13.80 27.45
C GLU A 334 10.39 13.95 26.08
N TRP A 335 10.50 15.18 25.58
CA TRP A 335 11.09 15.53 24.28
C TRP A 335 12.60 15.70 24.30
#